data_AF-A0A6G0NLX9-F1
#
_entry.id   AF-A0A6G0NLX9-F1
#
_cell.length_a   1.000
_cell.length_b   1.000
_cell.length_c   1.000
_cell.angle_alpha   90.00
_cell.angle_beta   90.00
_cell.angle_gamma   90.00
#
_symmetry.space_group_name_H-M   'P 1'
#
loop_
_entity.id
_entity.type
_entity.pdbx_description
1 polymer ?
#
loop_
_entity_poly.entity_id
_entity_poly.type
_entity_poly.pdbx_seq_one_letter_code
_entity_poly.pdbx_strand_id
1 'polypeptide(L)'
;MCNPIEGCFSVLKAHVKEYLALTRDEMMQTPLERDANGKTISMKEARVRILELAAHVCIPKITQQLVLKMELHARDFVNAAIRMEDTL
;
A
#
# COMPACT_ATOMS: atom_id res chain seq x y z
N MET A 1 4.96 7.63 13.66
CA MET A 1 5.49 6.25 13.56
C MET A 1 6.97 6.37 13.35
N CYS A 2 7.80 5.86 14.27
CA CYS A 2 9.25 6.03 14.23
C CYS A 2 9.97 4.91 13.45
N ASN A 3 9.22 4.04 12.78
CA ASN A 3 9.79 2.98 11.97
C ASN A 3 9.75 3.40 10.49
N PRO A 4 10.91 3.57 9.83
CA PRO A 4 10.97 3.99 8.44
C PRO A 4 10.27 3.00 7.49
N ILE A 5 10.26 1.71 7.85
CA ILE A 5 9.58 0.65 7.10
C ILE A 5 8.05 0.85 7.16
N GLU A 6 7.49 1.14 8.34
CA GLU A 6 6.06 1.44 8.49
C GLU A 6 5.63 2.69 7.73
N GLY A 7 6.51 3.70 7.69
CA GLY A 7 6.32 4.91 6.88
C GLY A 7 6.23 4.57 5.39
N CYS A 8 7.15 3.77 4.88
CA CYS A 8 7.12 3.28 3.50
C CYS A 8 5.83 2.51 3.20
N PHE A 9 5.46 1.54 4.04
CA PHE A 9 4.22 0.77 3.85
C PHE A 9 2.95 1.63 3.94
N SER A 10 2.97 2.71 4.71
CA SER A 10 1.85 3.65 4.78
C SER A 10 1.66 4.41 3.47
N VAL A 11 2.75 4.79 2.80
CA VAL A 11 2.72 5.36 1.46
C VAL A 11 2.24 4.34 0.42
N LEU A 12 2.75 3.10 0.46
CA LEU A 12 2.26 2.03 -0.42
C LEU A 12 0.76 1.81 -0.26
N LYS A 13 0.28 1.74 0.98
CA LYS A 13 -1.15 1.59 1.30
C LYS A 13 -1.98 2.75 0.76
N ALA A 14 -1.47 3.98 0.79
CA ALA A 14 -2.17 5.13 0.23
C ALA A 14 -2.34 5.01 -1.29
N HIS A 15 -1.27 4.62 -2.00
CA HIS A 15 -1.33 4.38 -3.45
C HIS A 15 -2.23 3.20 -3.83
N VAL A 16 -2.19 2.11 -3.06
CA VAL A 16 -3.10 0.99 -3.27
C VAL A 16 -4.55 1.47 -3.08
N LYS A 17 -4.86 2.24 -2.03
CA LYS A 17 -6.21 2.79 -1.84
C LYS A 17 -6.65 3.69 -2.98
N GLU A 18 -5.76 4.53 -3.50
CA GLU A 18 -6.02 5.38 -4.66
C GLU A 18 -6.33 4.53 -5.91
N TYR A 19 -5.52 3.51 -6.20
CA TYR A 19 -5.77 2.57 -7.29
C TYR A 19 -7.15 1.90 -7.15
N LEU A 20 -7.46 1.39 -5.95
CA LEU A 20 -8.74 0.71 -5.69
C LEU A 20 -9.94 1.66 -5.78
N ALA A 21 -9.76 2.95 -5.48
CA ALA A 21 -10.80 3.95 -5.67
C ALA A 21 -11.09 4.18 -7.17
N LEU A 22 -10.05 4.15 -8.01
CA LEU A 22 -10.19 4.24 -9.47
C LEU A 22 -10.82 2.98 -10.07
N THR A 23 -10.49 1.79 -9.54
CA THR A 23 -11.04 0.50 -9.99
C THR A 23 -12.22 0.02 -9.15
N ARG A 24 -12.95 0.96 -8.52
CA ARG A 24 -14.04 0.63 -7.57
C ARG A 24 -15.12 -0.20 -8.23
N ASP A 25 -15.48 0.09 -9.47
CA ASP A 25 -16.54 -0.63 -10.16
C ASP A 25 -16.14 -2.09 -10.44
N GLU A 26 -14.89 -2.33 -10.85
CA GLU A 26 -14.34 -3.68 -11.01
C GLU A 26 -14.36 -4.48 -9.70
N MET A 27 -14.11 -3.83 -8.56
CA MET A 27 -14.16 -4.46 -7.24
C MET A 27 -15.58 -4.89 -6.81
N MET A 28 -16.61 -4.23 -7.35
CA MET A 28 -18.01 -4.45 -7.00
C MET A 28 -18.76 -5.31 -8.04
N GLN A 29 -18.20 -5.51 -9.22
CA GLN A 29 -18.80 -6.32 -10.27
C GLN A 29 -18.79 -7.82 -9.95
N THR A 30 -19.81 -8.53 -10.44
CA THR A 30 -19.86 -9.99 -10.38
C THR A 30 -18.79 -10.58 -11.32
N PRO A 31 -17.91 -11.48 -10.84
CA PRO A 31 -16.86 -12.05 -11.65
C PRO A 31 -17.44 -12.82 -12.83
N LEU A 32 -16.92 -12.54 -14.03
CA LEU A 32 -17.21 -13.30 -15.24
C LEU A 32 -16.10 -14.33 -15.53
N GLU A 33 -14.94 -14.17 -14.90
CA GLU A 33 -13.80 -15.08 -15.01
C GLU A 33 -14.10 -16.46 -14.45
N ARG A 34 -13.52 -17.46 -15.10
CA ARG A 34 -13.55 -18.86 -14.67
C ARG A 34 -12.18 -19.29 -14.20
N ASP A 35 -12.15 -20.21 -13.23
CA ASP A 35 -10.94 -20.88 -12.80
C ASP A 35 -10.47 -21.91 -13.85
N ALA A 36 -9.35 -22.59 -13.56
CA ALA A 36 -8.78 -23.62 -14.42
C ALA A 36 -9.73 -24.82 -14.67
N ASN A 37 -10.75 -24.98 -13.83
CA ASN A 37 -11.76 -26.04 -13.94
C ASN A 37 -13.05 -25.55 -14.62
N GLY A 38 -13.08 -24.31 -15.12
CA GLY A 38 -14.23 -23.72 -15.79
C GLY A 38 -15.35 -23.23 -14.86
N LYS A 39 -15.11 -23.17 -13.55
CA LYS A 39 -16.07 -22.63 -12.56
C LYS A 39 -15.86 -21.13 -12.41
N THR A 40 -16.94 -20.35 -12.36
CA THR A 40 -16.86 -18.92 -12.06
C THR A 40 -16.17 -18.67 -10.73
N ILE A 41 -15.15 -17.82 -10.72
CA ILE A 41 -14.41 -17.48 -9.50
C ILE A 41 -15.33 -16.76 -8.50
N SER A 42 -15.07 -16.94 -7.21
CA SER A 42 -15.83 -16.25 -6.18
C SER A 42 -15.53 -14.74 -6.19
N MET A 43 -16.48 -13.95 -5.69
CA MET A 43 -16.27 -12.51 -5.43
C MET A 43 -15.00 -12.25 -4.60
N LYS A 44 -14.70 -13.13 -3.63
CA LYS A 44 -13.52 -13.00 -2.77
C LYS A 44 -12.23 -13.18 -3.59
N GLU A 45 -12.17 -14.20 -4.44
CA GLU A 45 -11.00 -14.45 -5.29
C GLU A 45 -10.78 -13.31 -6.29
N ALA A 46 -11.84 -12.83 -6.95
CA ALA A 46 -11.74 -11.70 -7.86
C ALA A 46 -11.20 -10.44 -7.16
N ARG A 47 -11.68 -10.14 -5.96
CA ARG A 47 -11.18 -9.00 -5.16
C ARG A 47 -9.73 -9.16 -4.74
N VAL A 48 -9.31 -10.38 -4.37
CA VAL A 48 -7.91 -10.67 -4.04
C VAL A 48 -7.00 -10.43 -5.26
N ARG A 49 -7.40 -10.87 -6.46
CA ARG A 49 -6.65 -10.59 -7.70
C ARG A 49 -6.49 -9.10 -7.96
N ILE A 50 -7.54 -8.31 -7.77
CA ILE A 50 -7.48 -6.84 -7.91
C ILE A 50 -6.51 -6.24 -6.87
N LEU A 51 -6.53 -6.74 -5.62
CA LEU A 51 -5.60 -6.29 -4.58
C LEU A 51 -4.15 -6.65 -4.90
N GLU A 52 -3.89 -7.85 -5.42
CA GLU A 52 -2.57 -8.29 -5.86
C GLU A 52 -2.06 -7.43 -7.02
N LEU A 53 -2.93 -7.14 -8.00
CA LEU A 53 -2.61 -6.23 -9.11
C LEU A 53 -2.30 -4.82 -8.60
N ALA A 54 -3.15 -4.27 -7.73
CA ALA A 54 -2.95 -2.96 -7.14
C ALA A 54 -1.61 -2.88 -6.38
N ALA A 55 -1.29 -3.90 -5.60
CA ALA A 55 0.00 -4.01 -4.91
C ALA A 55 1.16 -4.06 -5.91
N HIS A 56 1.06 -4.89 -6.95
CA HIS A 56 2.10 -5.01 -7.97
C HIS A 56 2.37 -3.68 -8.68
N VAL A 57 1.32 -2.98 -9.10
CA VAL A 57 1.40 -1.65 -9.74
C VAL A 57 1.97 -0.60 -8.79
N CYS A 58 1.67 -0.69 -7.49
CA CYS A 58 2.07 0.32 -6.51
C CYS A 58 3.45 0.06 -5.86
N ILE A 59 3.99 -1.16 -5.89
CA ILE A 59 5.32 -1.48 -5.33
C ILE A 59 6.42 -0.54 -5.83
N PRO A 60 6.51 -0.19 -7.13
CA PRO A 60 7.51 0.77 -7.63
C PRO A 60 7.45 2.17 -6.98
N LYS A 61 6.35 2.52 -6.29
CA LYS A 61 6.23 3.78 -5.53
C LYS A 61 7.10 3.77 -4.26
N ILE A 62 7.52 2.60 -3.79
CA ILE A 62 8.55 2.46 -2.76
C ILE A 62 9.92 2.70 -3.40
N THR A 63 10.26 3.98 -3.56
CA THR A 63 11.54 4.40 -4.14
C THR A 63 12.62 4.46 -3.07
N GLN A 64 13.89 4.39 -3.48
CA GLN A 64 15.04 4.62 -2.59
C GLN A 64 14.97 6.00 -1.92
N GLN A 65 14.51 7.02 -2.65
CA GLN A 65 14.32 8.37 -2.09
C GLN A 65 13.26 8.38 -0.98
N LEU A 66 12.17 7.62 -1.13
CA LEU A 66 11.17 7.49 -0.08
C LEU A 66 11.76 6.83 1.17
N VAL A 67 12.48 5.71 1.00
CA VAL A 67 13.13 5.00 2.11
C VAL A 67 14.08 5.94 2.87
N LEU A 68 14.93 6.68 2.14
CA LEU A 68 15.84 7.66 2.75
C LEU A 68 15.08 8.75 3.52
N LYS A 69 13.99 9.29 2.96
CA LYS A 69 13.17 10.29 3.65
C LYS A 69 12.55 9.74 4.94
N MET A 70 12.07 8.50 4.92
CA MET A 70 11.50 7.85 6.10
C MET A 70 12.58 7.57 7.16
N GLU A 71 13.79 7.19 6.76
CA GLU A 71 14.94 7.01 7.65
C GLU A 71 15.33 8.33 8.33
N LEU A 72 15.46 9.41 7.55
CA LEU A 72 15.76 10.73 8.08
C LEU A 72 14.67 11.22 9.03
N HIS A 73 13.39 11.04 8.67
CA HIS A 73 12.27 11.39 9.53
C HIS A 73 12.31 10.63 10.87
N ALA A 74 12.55 9.31 10.83
CA ALA A 74 12.67 8.49 12.03
C ALA A 74 13.86 8.94 12.91
N ARG A 75 15.02 9.19 12.30
CA ARG A 75 16.22 9.69 12.99
C ARG A 75 15.97 11.04 13.64
N ASP A 76 15.40 11.99 12.89
CA ASP A 76 15.18 13.35 13.37
C ASP A 76 14.15 13.35 14.52
N PHE A 77 13.12 12.50 14.41
CA PHE A 77 12.16 12.30 15.49
C PHE A 77 12.82 11.74 16.77
N VAL A 78 13.66 10.71 16.65
CA VAL A 78 14.40 10.15 17.80
C VAL A 78 15.32 11.20 18.41
N ASN A 79 16.04 11.94 17.57
CA ASN A 79 16.97 12.98 18.02
C ASN A 79 16.25 14.13 18.74
N ALA A 80 15.09 14.55 18.26
CA ALA A 80 14.28 15.56 18.93
C ALA A 80 13.74 15.05 20.27
N ALA A 81 13.28 13.79 20.33
CA ALA A 81 12.86 13.16 21.58
C ALA A 81 14.00 13.10 22.61
N ILE A 82 15.24 12.81 22.19
CA ILE A 82 16.44 12.87 23.05
C ILE A 82 16.66 14.28 23.60
N ARG A 83 16.42 15.30 22.77
CA ARG A 83 16.57 16.72 23.15
C ARG A 83 15.36 17.29 23.89
N MET A 84 14.31 16.51 24.10
CA MET A 84 13.01 16.98 24.63
C MET A 84 12.42 18.14 23.81
N GLU A 85 12.68 18.14 22.50
CA GLU A 85 12.08 19.06 21.55
C GLU A 85 10.75 18.49 21.08
N ASP A 86 9.69 19.32 21.09
CA ASP A 86 8.41 18.93 20.49
C ASP A 86 8.55 18.84 18.97
N THR A 87 8.31 17.64 18.44
CA THR A 87 8.19 17.38 17.00
C THR A 87 6.73 17.54 16.58
N LEU A 88 6.36 18.77 16.22
CA LEU A 88 5.08 19.11 15.58
C LEU A 88 5.06 18.71 14.09
#